data_AF-A0A957PAF1-F1
#
_entry.id   AF-A0A957PAF1-F1
#
_cell.length_a   1.000
_cell.length_b   1.000
_cell.length_c   1.000
_cell.angle_alpha   90.00
_cell.angle_beta   90.00
_cell.angle_gamma   90.00
#
_symmetry.space_group_name_H-M   'P 1'
#
loop_
_entity.id
_entity.type
_entity.pdbx_description
1 polymer ?
#
loop_
_entity_poly.entity_id
_entity_poly.type
_entity_poly.pdbx_seq_one_letter_code
_entity_poly.pdbx_strand_id
1 'polypeptide(L)'
;IAVALGIPLGIAAARSDWVEFILRPILDFLQTIPQFVYLVPVIMLFNVGRVPGVIASVLYAIPPVIRLTNLGIRQVSPNTLEAADMFGSTAWQKLMKVQLPLARPSIMAGINQTVMMVLAMVIIAGLVGGGALGYEAVTGLAKSQLGRGIESGLAIVLLAVVLDRITQAWGKSQT
;
A
#
# COMPACT_ATOMS: atom_id res chain seq x y z
N ILE A 1 -7.31 -3.52 3.43
CA ILE A 1 -8.06 -2.31 3.01
C ILE A 1 -7.33 -1.59 1.89
N ALA A 2 -6.10 -1.09 2.10
CA ALA A 2 -5.34 -0.35 1.08
C ALA A 2 -5.25 -1.10 -0.27
N VAL A 3 -4.88 -2.39 -0.28
CA VAL A 3 -4.83 -3.20 -1.52
C VAL A 3 -6.21 -3.34 -2.18
N ALA A 4 -7.24 -3.62 -1.40
CA ALA A 4 -8.60 -3.83 -1.89
C ALA A 4 -9.20 -2.58 -2.55
N LEU A 5 -8.81 -1.38 -2.09
CA LEU A 5 -9.21 -0.11 -2.71
C LEU A 5 -8.24 0.33 -3.81
N GLY A 6 -6.94 0.11 -3.58
CA GLY A 6 -5.87 0.61 -4.43
C GLY A 6 -5.75 -0.12 -5.76
N ILE A 7 -5.98 -1.43 -5.81
CA ILE A 7 -5.97 -2.18 -7.09
C ILE A 7 -7.09 -1.69 -8.02
N PRO A 8 -8.38 -1.63 -7.59
CA PRO A 8 -9.44 -1.08 -8.43
C PRO A 8 -9.18 0.36 -8.90
N LEU A 9 -8.70 1.23 -8.01
CA LEU A 9 -8.34 2.61 -8.37
C LEU A 9 -7.18 2.66 -9.37
N GLY A 10 -6.17 1.80 -9.21
CA GLY A 10 -5.07 1.67 -10.16
C GLY A 10 -5.52 1.16 -11.53
N ILE A 11 -6.45 0.21 -11.57
CA ILE A 11 -7.08 -0.26 -12.82
C ILE A 11 -7.87 0.87 -13.48
N ALA A 12 -8.64 1.64 -12.70
CA ALA A 12 -9.39 2.79 -13.22
C ALA A 12 -8.46 3.86 -13.82
N ALA A 13 -7.36 4.18 -13.13
CA ALA A 13 -6.33 5.10 -13.60
C ALA A 13 -5.61 4.59 -14.87
N ALA A 14 -5.40 3.29 -14.98
CA ALA A 14 -4.81 2.68 -16.19
C ALA A 14 -5.70 2.81 -17.42
N ARG A 15 -7.03 2.80 -17.22
CA ARG A 15 -8.00 2.84 -18.31
C ARG A 15 -8.41 4.24 -18.73
N SER A 16 -8.17 5.25 -17.90
CA SER A 16 -8.56 6.63 -18.17
C SER A 16 -7.45 7.60 -17.77
N ASP A 17 -6.92 8.31 -18.76
CA ASP A 17 -5.93 9.38 -18.54
C ASP A 17 -6.50 10.50 -17.67
N TRP A 18 -7.81 10.73 -17.73
CA TRP A 18 -8.49 11.71 -16.88
C TRP A 18 -8.52 11.28 -15.41
N VAL A 19 -8.78 9.99 -15.13
CA VAL A 19 -8.72 9.44 -13.77
C VAL A 19 -7.30 9.51 -13.22
N GLU A 20 -6.29 9.15 -14.02
CA GLU A 20 -4.87 9.28 -13.63
C GLU A 20 -4.47 10.74 -13.35
N PHE A 21 -4.90 11.67 -14.20
CA PHE A 21 -4.64 13.10 -14.04
C PHE A 21 -5.18 13.65 -12.71
N ILE A 22 -6.38 13.21 -12.30
CA ILE A 22 -6.99 13.61 -11.02
C ILE A 22 -6.35 12.89 -9.84
N LEU A 23 -6.08 11.60 -9.96
CA LEU A 23 -5.51 10.82 -8.86
C LEU A 23 -4.08 11.23 -8.55
N ARG A 24 -3.24 11.52 -9.53
CA ARG A 24 -1.83 11.92 -9.32
C ARG A 24 -1.61 12.94 -8.20
N PRO A 25 -2.20 14.14 -8.25
CA PRO A 25 -1.98 15.15 -7.20
C PRO A 25 -2.48 14.69 -5.84
N ILE A 26 -3.59 13.92 -5.77
CA ILE A 26 -4.09 13.34 -4.52
C ILE A 26 -3.06 12.35 -3.95
N LEU A 27 -2.52 11.46 -4.79
CA LEU A 27 -1.53 10.48 -4.38
C LEU A 27 -0.18 11.12 -4.01
N ASP A 28 0.18 12.23 -4.65
CA ASP A 28 1.37 13.03 -4.29
C ASP A 28 1.17 13.71 -2.94
N PHE A 29 0.00 14.32 -2.71
CA PHE A 29 -0.39 14.89 -1.42
C PHE A 29 -0.33 13.84 -0.30
N LEU A 30 -0.92 12.65 -0.53
CA LEU A 30 -0.91 11.50 0.39
C LEU A 30 0.50 11.09 0.84
N GLN A 31 1.51 11.20 -0.03
CA GLN A 31 2.89 10.81 0.29
C GLN A 31 3.76 11.96 0.83
N THR A 32 3.41 13.21 0.54
CA THR A 32 4.26 14.37 0.87
C THR A 32 3.94 14.99 2.22
N ILE A 33 2.70 14.86 2.69
CA ILE A 33 2.32 15.39 4.01
C ILE A 33 2.88 14.49 5.12
N PRO A 34 3.42 15.10 6.20
CA PRO A 34 3.84 14.34 7.37
C PRO A 34 2.70 13.53 8.00
N GLN A 35 3.00 12.30 8.38
CA GLN A 35 2.03 11.33 8.92
C GLN A 35 1.23 11.85 10.13
N PHE A 36 1.83 12.67 10.99
CA PHE A 36 1.14 13.28 12.14
C PHE A 36 0.05 14.28 11.74
N VAL A 37 0.23 14.96 10.61
CA VAL A 37 -0.76 15.94 10.10
C VAL A 37 -2.02 15.21 9.65
N TYR A 38 -1.90 14.01 9.05
CA TYR A 38 -3.04 13.15 8.70
C TYR A 38 -3.87 12.74 9.91
N LEU A 39 -3.22 12.55 11.06
CA LEU A 39 -3.88 12.06 12.25
C LEU A 39 -4.77 13.12 12.90
N VAL A 40 -4.41 14.41 12.84
CA VAL A 40 -5.17 15.49 13.48
C VAL A 40 -6.66 15.48 13.10
N PRO A 41 -7.04 15.61 11.80
CA PRO A 41 -8.45 15.64 11.44
C PRO A 41 -9.15 14.30 11.70
N VAL A 42 -8.45 13.17 11.58
CA VAL A 42 -9.04 11.84 11.80
C VAL A 42 -9.33 11.62 13.29
N ILE A 43 -8.43 12.04 14.18
CA ILE A 43 -8.65 12.00 15.63
C ILE A 43 -9.81 12.92 16.02
N MET A 44 -9.92 14.11 15.42
CA MET A 44 -11.04 15.02 15.70
C MET A 44 -12.39 14.41 15.36
N LEU A 45 -12.46 13.58 14.32
CA LEU A 45 -13.70 12.93 13.88
C LEU A 45 -14.01 11.62 14.61
N PHE A 46 -12.99 10.83 14.96
CA PHE A 46 -13.16 9.46 15.45
C PHE A 46 -12.66 9.24 16.90
N ASN A 47 -12.17 10.29 17.56
CA ASN A 47 -11.43 10.24 18.81
C ASN A 47 -10.16 9.40 18.74
N VAL A 48 -9.33 9.49 19.77
CA VAL A 48 -8.10 8.70 19.91
C VAL A 48 -8.45 7.20 20.00
N GLY A 49 -7.72 6.36 19.29
CA GLY A 49 -7.94 4.92 19.29
C GLY A 49 -7.34 4.20 18.07
N ARG A 50 -7.72 2.93 17.90
CA ARG A 50 -7.26 2.12 16.75
C ARG A 50 -7.74 2.64 15.41
N VAL A 51 -8.95 3.22 15.35
CA VAL A 51 -9.58 3.66 14.09
C VAL A 51 -8.74 4.73 13.37
N PRO A 52 -8.33 5.84 14.01
CA PRO A 52 -7.42 6.79 13.36
C PRO A 52 -6.12 6.20 12.85
N GLY A 53 -5.51 5.29 13.62
CA GLY A 53 -4.28 4.60 13.23
C GLY A 53 -4.46 3.78 11.95
N VAL A 54 -5.57 3.05 11.82
CA VAL A 54 -5.88 2.28 10.62
C VAL A 54 -6.13 3.20 9.42
N ILE A 55 -6.93 4.26 9.58
CA ILE A 55 -7.23 5.21 8.50
C ILE A 55 -5.94 5.87 8.00
N ALA A 56 -5.11 6.40 8.91
CA ALA A 56 -3.86 7.04 8.54
C ALA A 56 -2.89 6.06 7.87
N SER A 57 -2.83 4.80 8.33
CA SER A 57 -2.04 3.75 7.68
C SER A 57 -2.52 3.46 6.26
N VAL A 58 -3.83 3.42 6.03
CA VAL A 58 -4.39 3.22 4.69
C VAL A 58 -4.07 4.40 3.78
N LEU A 59 -4.29 5.64 4.24
CA LEU A 59 -4.02 6.84 3.46
C LEU A 59 -2.54 6.94 3.07
N TYR A 60 -1.64 6.60 3.99
CA TYR A 60 -0.20 6.62 3.75
C TYR A 60 0.25 5.51 2.78
N ALA A 61 -0.32 4.31 2.89
CA ALA A 61 0.16 3.15 2.16
C ALA A 61 -0.57 2.87 0.84
N ILE A 62 -1.72 3.50 0.57
CA ILE A 62 -2.48 3.28 -0.67
C ILE A 62 -1.79 3.79 -1.97
N PRO A 63 -0.98 4.87 -1.97
CA PRO A 63 -0.37 5.38 -3.20
C PRO A 63 0.49 4.40 -4.01
N PRO A 64 1.43 3.62 -3.42
CA PRO A 64 2.27 2.71 -4.20
C PRO A 64 1.48 1.62 -4.91
N VAL A 65 0.46 1.02 -4.29
CA VAL A 65 -0.36 -0.01 -4.96
C VAL A 65 -1.17 0.57 -6.11
N ILE A 66 -1.71 1.79 -6.00
CA ILE A 66 -2.42 2.45 -7.11
C ILE A 66 -1.45 2.71 -8.26
N ARG A 67 -0.29 3.32 -7.97
CA ARG A 67 0.70 3.70 -8.98
C ARG A 67 1.27 2.50 -9.71
N LEU A 68 1.69 1.47 -8.99
CA LEU A 68 2.31 0.30 -9.61
C LEU A 68 1.29 -0.59 -10.32
N THR A 69 0.03 -0.60 -9.88
CA THR A 69 -1.06 -1.22 -10.66
C THR A 69 -1.30 -0.47 -11.96
N ASN A 70 -1.41 0.87 -11.90
CA ASN A 70 -1.58 1.70 -13.09
C ASN A 70 -0.43 1.51 -14.08
N LEU A 71 0.80 1.65 -13.59
CA LEU A 71 2.02 1.49 -14.38
C LEU A 71 2.08 0.12 -15.04
N GLY A 72 1.85 -0.95 -14.27
CA GLY A 72 1.93 -2.32 -14.77
C GLY A 72 0.97 -2.60 -15.92
N ILE A 73 -0.26 -2.07 -15.83
CA ILE A 73 -1.29 -2.24 -16.87
C ILE A 73 -0.94 -1.41 -18.12
N ARG A 74 -0.43 -0.19 -17.95
CA ARG A 74 -0.05 0.70 -19.06
C ARG A 74 1.23 0.25 -19.78
N GLN A 75 2.13 -0.45 -19.09
CA GLN A 75 3.39 -0.95 -19.66
C GLN A 75 3.24 -2.27 -20.43
N VAL A 76 2.05 -2.86 -20.48
CA VAL A 76 1.79 -4.05 -21.30
C VAL A 76 2.04 -3.71 -22.77
N SER A 77 2.85 -4.54 -23.44
CA SER A 77 3.29 -4.31 -24.82
C SER A 77 2.11 -4.06 -25.78
N PRO A 78 2.16 -3.00 -26.61
CA PRO A 78 1.14 -2.73 -27.62
C PRO A 78 0.90 -3.92 -28.54
N ASN A 79 1.97 -4.61 -28.98
CA ASN A 79 1.86 -5.78 -29.87
C ASN A 79 1.02 -6.90 -29.24
N THR A 80 1.13 -7.11 -27.93
CA THR A 80 0.33 -8.12 -27.21
C THR A 80 -1.14 -7.71 -27.12
N LEU A 81 -1.41 -6.40 -26.98
CA LEU A 81 -2.77 -5.86 -26.95
C LEU A 81 -3.43 -5.91 -28.33
N GLU A 82 -2.69 -5.58 -29.38
CA GLU A 82 -3.12 -5.69 -30.78
C GLU A 82 -3.40 -7.15 -31.15
N ALA A 83 -2.54 -8.08 -30.74
CA ALA A 83 -2.79 -9.51 -30.92
C ALA A 83 -4.11 -9.93 -30.24
N ALA A 84 -4.34 -9.50 -28.99
CA ALA A 84 -5.59 -9.79 -28.29
C ALA A 84 -6.82 -9.21 -29.01
N ASP A 85 -6.69 -8.04 -29.65
CA ASP A 85 -7.74 -7.44 -30.48
C ASP A 85 -7.98 -8.24 -31.76
N MET A 86 -6.93 -8.74 -32.43
CA MET A 86 -7.06 -9.59 -33.62
C MET A 86 -7.79 -10.91 -33.31
N PHE A 87 -7.65 -11.43 -32.09
CA PHE A 87 -8.41 -12.60 -31.60
C PHE A 87 -9.84 -12.24 -31.12
N GLY A 88 -10.30 -11.00 -31.30
CA GLY A 88 -11.67 -10.57 -30.97
C GLY A 88 -11.93 -10.39 -29.48
N SER A 89 -10.89 -10.13 -28.67
CA SER A 89 -11.05 -9.97 -27.22
C SER A 89 -11.79 -8.67 -26.88
N THR A 90 -12.88 -8.78 -26.12
CA THR A 90 -13.54 -7.60 -25.52
C THR A 90 -12.59 -6.88 -24.55
N ALA A 91 -12.85 -5.60 -24.27
CA ALA A 91 -12.02 -4.82 -23.32
C ALA A 91 -11.91 -5.48 -21.93
N TRP A 92 -12.98 -6.13 -21.46
CA TRP A 92 -12.95 -6.85 -20.19
C TRP A 92 -12.11 -8.13 -20.24
N GLN A 93 -12.22 -8.90 -21.34
CA GLN A 93 -11.38 -10.07 -21.55
C GLN A 93 -9.90 -9.69 -21.69
N LYS A 94 -9.61 -8.61 -22.43
CA LYS A 94 -8.25 -8.07 -22.55
C LYS A 94 -7.68 -7.68 -21.20
N LEU A 95 -8.45 -6.97 -20.36
CA LEU A 95 -8.03 -6.61 -19.02
C LEU A 95 -7.75 -7.84 -18.15
N MET A 96 -8.73 -8.75 -18.05
CA MET A 96 -8.66 -9.88 -17.11
C MET A 96 -7.71 -10.99 -17.55
N LYS A 97 -7.58 -11.24 -18.85
CA LYS A 97 -6.81 -12.37 -19.40
C LYS A 97 -5.44 -11.99 -19.96
N VAL A 98 -5.20 -10.71 -20.27
CA VAL A 98 -3.93 -10.26 -20.86
C VAL A 98 -3.25 -9.25 -19.95
N GLN A 99 -3.90 -8.11 -19.68
CA GLN A 99 -3.24 -7.02 -18.97
C GLN A 99 -2.95 -7.36 -17.50
N LEU A 100 -3.95 -7.84 -16.74
CA LEU A 100 -3.74 -8.15 -15.32
C LEU A 100 -2.70 -9.24 -15.09
N PRO A 101 -2.69 -10.37 -15.83
CA PRO A 101 -1.63 -11.36 -15.71
C PRO A 101 -0.23 -10.80 -16.01
N LEU A 102 -0.09 -10.00 -17.07
CA LEU A 102 1.21 -9.41 -17.45
C LEU A 102 1.65 -8.28 -16.50
N ALA A 103 0.70 -7.56 -15.89
CA ALA A 103 0.95 -6.52 -14.90
C ALA A 103 1.22 -7.07 -13.49
N ARG A 104 1.02 -8.37 -13.24
CA ARG A 104 1.16 -9.00 -11.91
C ARG A 104 2.46 -8.64 -11.20
N PRO A 105 3.65 -8.69 -11.82
CA PRO A 105 4.90 -8.37 -11.12
C PRO A 105 4.90 -6.94 -10.54
N SER A 106 4.38 -5.98 -11.31
CA SER A 106 4.24 -4.58 -10.88
C SER A 106 3.21 -4.44 -9.76
N ILE A 107 2.04 -5.09 -9.90
CA ILE A 107 0.99 -5.07 -8.86
C ILE A 107 1.53 -5.66 -7.55
N MET A 108 2.26 -6.78 -7.62
CA MET A 108 2.86 -7.43 -6.45
C MET A 108 3.95 -6.55 -5.81
N ALA A 109 4.75 -5.83 -6.60
CA ALA A 109 5.67 -4.84 -6.07
C ALA A 109 4.93 -3.73 -5.32
N GLY A 110 3.78 -3.27 -5.83
CA GLY A 110 2.92 -2.29 -5.16
C GLY A 110 2.30 -2.80 -3.87
N ILE A 111 1.87 -4.06 -3.83
CA ILE A 111 1.40 -4.72 -2.61
C ILE A 111 2.54 -4.79 -1.59
N ASN A 112 3.74 -5.19 -2.00
CA ASN A 112 4.88 -5.26 -1.08
C ASN A 112 5.20 -3.90 -0.46
N GLN A 113 5.29 -2.84 -1.27
CA GLN A 113 5.50 -1.48 -0.78
C GLN A 113 4.39 -1.02 0.17
N THR A 114 3.13 -1.37 -0.13
CA THR A 114 1.98 -1.07 0.74
C THR A 114 2.13 -1.74 2.09
N VAL A 115 2.51 -3.03 2.12
CA VAL A 115 2.74 -3.77 3.38
C VAL A 115 3.85 -3.12 4.19
N MET A 116 4.99 -2.80 3.56
CA MET A 116 6.11 -2.17 4.22
C MET A 116 5.76 -0.79 4.81
N MET A 117 4.98 0.01 4.08
CA MET A 117 4.52 1.32 4.57
C MET A 117 3.53 1.20 5.74
N VAL A 118 2.63 0.21 5.72
CA VAL A 118 1.72 -0.04 6.86
C VAL A 118 2.52 -0.45 8.10
N LEU A 119 3.54 -1.30 7.94
CA LEU A 119 4.38 -1.73 9.06
C LEU A 119 5.18 -0.56 9.66
N ALA A 120 5.69 0.34 8.82
CA ALA A 120 6.32 1.58 9.30
C ALA A 120 5.35 2.44 10.12
N MET A 121 4.05 2.40 9.79
CA MET A 121 3.01 3.16 10.48
C MET A 121 2.58 2.54 11.83
N VAL A 122 3.00 1.32 12.17
CA VAL A 122 2.60 0.63 13.43
C VAL A 122 2.99 1.44 14.67
N ILE A 123 4.17 2.06 14.65
CA ILE A 123 4.67 2.87 15.78
C ILE A 123 3.76 4.10 15.98
N ILE A 124 3.45 4.80 14.90
CA ILE A 124 2.65 6.02 14.93
C ILE A 124 1.20 5.72 15.27
N ALA A 125 0.63 4.64 14.70
CA ALA A 125 -0.71 4.17 15.06
C ALA A 125 -0.79 3.77 16.54
N GLY A 126 0.27 3.17 17.09
CA GLY A 126 0.37 2.82 18.51
C GLY A 126 0.30 4.04 19.42
N LEU A 127 0.96 5.15 19.05
CA LEU A 127 0.94 6.42 19.78
C LEU A 127 -0.43 7.07 19.89
N VAL A 128 -1.29 6.87 18.89
CA VAL A 128 -2.64 7.47 18.82
C VAL A 128 -3.69 6.57 19.46
N GLY A 129 -3.30 5.69 20.38
CA GLY A 129 -4.23 4.79 21.08
C GLY A 129 -4.55 3.51 20.31
N GLY A 130 -3.77 3.17 19.28
CA GLY A 130 -3.80 1.85 18.66
C GLY A 130 -3.30 0.74 19.61
N GLY A 131 -2.42 1.11 20.55
CA GLY A 131 -1.76 0.18 21.46
C GLY A 131 -0.75 -0.71 20.71
N ALA A 132 -0.60 -1.95 21.18
CA ALA A 132 0.25 -2.99 20.58
C ALA A 132 1.75 -2.64 20.59
N LEU A 133 2.53 -3.35 19.76
CA LEU A 133 3.99 -3.25 19.70
C LEU A 133 4.50 -1.83 19.45
N GLY A 134 3.76 -1.04 18.67
CA GLY A 134 4.10 0.36 18.42
C GLY A 134 4.07 1.22 19.69
N TYR A 135 3.09 0.99 20.55
CA TYR A 135 2.98 1.69 21.84
C TYR A 135 4.08 1.26 22.82
N GLU A 136 4.36 -0.04 22.93
CA GLU A 136 5.43 -0.56 23.80
C GLU A 136 6.81 -0.08 23.35
N ALA A 137 7.06 0.02 22.04
CA ALA A 137 8.30 0.56 21.50
C ALA A 137 8.53 2.01 21.95
N VAL A 138 7.50 2.87 21.84
CA VAL A 138 7.67 4.29 22.20
C VAL A 138 7.66 4.52 23.70
N THR A 139 6.78 3.83 24.44
CA THR A 139 6.75 3.97 25.90
C THR A 139 7.99 3.40 26.57
N GLY A 140 8.55 2.30 26.04
CA GLY A 140 9.83 1.75 26.48
C GLY A 140 10.96 2.78 26.35
N LEU A 141 11.00 3.49 25.23
CA LEU A 141 11.97 4.58 25.04
C LEU A 141 11.69 5.78 25.98
N ALA A 142 10.44 6.24 26.05
CA ALA A 142 10.06 7.41 26.84
C ALA A 142 10.25 7.23 28.36
N LYS A 143 10.14 5.98 28.85
CA LYS A 143 10.30 5.64 30.28
C LYS A 143 11.71 5.15 30.64
N SER A 144 12.69 5.30 29.75
CA SER A 144 14.05 4.76 29.92
C SER A 144 14.10 3.25 30.15
N GLN A 145 13.07 2.52 29.72
CA GLN A 145 12.97 1.06 29.76
C GLN A 145 13.47 0.50 28.43
N LEU A 146 14.76 0.74 28.15
CA LEU A 146 15.42 0.39 26.89
C LEU A 146 15.18 -1.07 26.47
N GLY A 147 15.20 -2.02 27.41
CA GLY A 147 14.94 -3.42 27.14
C GLY A 147 13.59 -3.67 26.45
N ARG A 148 12.50 -3.06 26.97
CA ARG A 148 11.15 -3.19 26.37
C ARG A 148 11.04 -2.51 25.01
N GLY A 149 11.69 -1.35 24.86
CA GLY A 149 11.73 -0.64 23.59
C GLY A 149 12.43 -1.45 22.49
N ILE A 150 13.58 -2.04 22.83
CA ILE A 150 14.35 -2.89 21.91
C ILE A 150 13.60 -4.18 21.58
N GLU A 151 13.01 -4.86 22.57
CA GLU A 151 12.22 -6.07 22.36
C GLU A 151 11.07 -5.82 21.37
N SER A 152 10.32 -4.73 21.57
CA SER A 152 9.21 -4.34 20.69
C SER A 152 9.69 -3.98 19.29
N GLY A 153 10.79 -3.23 19.18
CA GLY A 153 11.40 -2.88 17.91
C GLY A 153 11.87 -4.11 17.12
N LEU A 154 12.54 -5.06 17.79
CA LEU A 154 12.97 -6.32 17.19
C LEU A 154 11.77 -7.16 16.73
N ALA A 155 10.71 -7.24 17.53
CA ALA A 155 9.50 -7.96 17.15
C ALA A 155 8.87 -7.36 15.87
N ILE A 156 8.80 -6.03 15.75
CA ILE A 156 8.30 -5.34 14.55
C ILE A 156 9.20 -5.63 13.34
N VAL A 157 10.53 -5.54 13.51
CA VAL A 157 11.49 -5.81 12.42
C VAL A 157 11.39 -7.26 11.94
N LEU A 158 11.31 -8.23 12.85
CA LEU A 158 11.17 -9.64 12.49
C LEU A 158 9.86 -9.90 11.73
N LEU A 159 8.75 -9.30 12.18
CA LEU A 159 7.47 -9.35 11.45
C LEU A 159 7.61 -8.74 10.04
N ALA A 160 8.30 -7.61 9.91
CA ALA A 160 8.54 -6.98 8.63
C ALA A 160 9.36 -7.85 7.68
N VAL A 161 10.45 -8.45 8.17
CA VAL A 161 11.28 -9.37 7.38
C VAL A 161 10.47 -10.58 6.93
N VAL A 162 9.67 -11.19 7.82
CA VAL A 162 8.83 -12.35 7.47
C VAL A 162 7.80 -11.97 6.41
N LEU A 163 7.10 -10.84 6.59
CA LEU A 163 6.09 -10.37 5.63
C LEU A 163 6.68 -10.00 4.28
N ASP A 164 7.84 -9.33 4.26
CA ASP A 164 8.56 -9.00 3.03
C ASP A 164 8.98 -10.28 2.27
N ARG A 165 9.50 -11.29 2.98
CA ARG A 165 9.89 -12.58 2.38
C ARG A 165 8.69 -13.32 1.77
N ILE A 166 7.57 -13.39 2.50
CA ILE A 166 6.34 -14.02 2.01
C ILE A 166 5.81 -13.29 0.77
N THR A 167 5.75 -11.96 0.83
CA THR A 167 5.20 -11.15 -0.27
C THR A 167 6.08 -11.22 -1.53
N GLN A 168 7.41 -11.21 -1.36
CA GLN A 168 8.34 -11.40 -2.48
C GLN A 168 8.28 -12.81 -3.07
N ALA A 169 8.12 -13.85 -2.24
CA ALA A 169 7.99 -15.23 -2.72
C ALA A 169 6.77 -15.38 -3.65
N TRP A 170 5.63 -14.77 -3.29
CA TRP A 170 4.45 -14.73 -4.15
C TRP A 170 4.66 -13.94 -5.44
N GLY A 171 5.49 -12.89 -5.41
CA GLY A 171 5.84 -12.10 -6.59
C GLY A 171 6.80 -12.81 -7.57
N LYS A 172 7.72 -13.66 -7.06
CA LYS A 172 8.72 -14.38 -7.87
C LYS A 172 8.25 -15.73 -8.41
N SER A 173 7.24 -16.35 -7.80
CA SER A 173 6.81 -17.72 -8.13
C SER A 173 6.13 -17.89 -9.52
N GLN A 174 6.15 -16.90 -10.41
CA GLN A 174 5.37 -16.91 -11.66
C GLN A 174 6.14 -16.47 -12.92
N THR A 175 7.49 -16.40 -12.85
CA THR A 175 8.36 -16.42 -14.05
C THR A 175 8.90 -17.81 -14.30
#